data_AF-A0A1Y4L3N7-F1
#
_entry.id   AF-A0A1Y4L3N7-F1
#
_cell.length_a   1.000
_cell.length_b   1.000
_cell.length_c   1.000
_cell.angle_alpha   90.00
_cell.angle_beta   90.00
_cell.angle_gamma   90.00
#
_symmetry.space_group_name_H-M   'P 1'
#
loop_
_entity.id
_entity.type
_entity.pdbx_description
1 polymer ?
#
loop_
_entity_poly.entity_id
_entity_poly.type
_entity_poly.pdbx_seq_one_letter_code
_entity_poly.pdbx_strand_id
1 'polypeptide(L)' 'MRLRIRDLREDADLTQKEIADYLECDQSLYSKYERGERVVPLEVVFKLAIYYKTSMDYLVGLTDQR' A
#
# COMPACT_ATOMS: atom_id res chain seq x y z
N MET A 1 -11.28 -5.86 5.83
CA MET A 1 -10.22 -6.28 4.89
C MET A 1 -8.91 -5.70 5.41
N ARG A 2 -7.90 -6.52 5.69
CA ARG A 2 -6.58 -6.05 6.12
C ARG A 2 -5.67 -6.05 4.89
N LEU A 3 -5.26 -4.86 4.45
CA LEU A 3 -4.31 -4.71 3.35
C LEU A 3 -2.88 -4.93 3.86
N ARG A 4 -1.99 -5.44 2.99
CA ARG A 4 -0.56 -5.65 3.29
C ARG A 4 0.33 -4.45 2.95
N ILE A 5 -0.27 -3.30 2.65
CA ILE A 5 0.46 -2.09 2.23
C ILE A 5 1.42 -1.58 3.31
N ARG A 6 1.04 -1.69 4.59
CA ARG A 6 1.88 -1.31 5.72
C ARG A 6 3.03 -2.28 5.90
N ASP A 7 2.71 -3.58 5.89
CA ASP A 7 3.68 -4.66 6.09
C ASP A 7 4.78 -4.56 5.00
N LEU A 8 4.40 -4.40 3.73
CA LEU A 8 5.33 -4.22 2.61
C LEU A 8 6.17 -2.94 2.68
N ARG A 9 5.61 -1.85 3.23
CA ARG A 9 6.37 -0.62 3.43
C ARG A 9 7.43 -0.81 4.51
N GLU A 10 7.06 -1.41 5.64
CA GLU A 10 7.98 -1.67 6.75
C GLU A 10 9.07 -2.67 6.33
N ASP A 11 8.74 -3.71 5.56
CA ASP A 11 9.70 -4.66 4.99
C ASP A 11 10.69 -4.03 3.99
N ALA A 12 10.31 -2.90 3.38
CA ALA A 12 11.13 -2.16 2.43
C ALA A 12 11.96 -1.04 3.08
N ASP A 13 11.91 -0.90 4.42
CA ASP A 13 12.55 0.18 5.19
C ASP A 13 12.11 1.59 4.75
N LEU A 14 10.87 1.73 4.27
CA LEU A 14 10.34 2.99 3.76
C LEU A 14 9.49 3.72 4.80
N THR A 15 9.59 5.04 4.77
CA THR A 15 8.71 5.94 5.52
C THR A 15 7.36 6.09 4.82
N GLN A 16 6.32 6.47 5.58
CA GLN A 16 5.01 6.80 4.99
C GLN A 16 5.10 7.98 4.01
N LYS A 17 6.08 8.87 4.18
CA LYS A 17 6.29 10.03 3.30
C LYS A 17 6.81 9.61 1.93
N GLU A 18 7.77 8.69 1.86
CA GLU A 18 8.31 8.20 0.59
C GLU A 18 7.24 7.52 -0.29
N ILE A 19 6.38 6.70 0.30
CA ILE A 19 5.28 6.08 -0.46
C ILE A 19 4.21 7.11 -0.84
N ALA A 20 3.91 8.07 0.04
CA ALA A 20 2.97 9.13 -0.28
C ALA A 20 3.46 9.99 -1.45
N ASP A 21 4.76 10.29 -1.49
CA ASP A 21 5.41 11.02 -2.59
C ASP A 21 5.35 10.21 -3.90
N TYR A 22 5.60 8.90 -3.86
CA TYR A 22 5.42 8.02 -5.02
C TYR A 22 3.98 7.97 -5.53
N LEU A 23 3.01 8.03 -4.62
CA LEU A 23 1.57 8.02 -4.95
C LEU A 23 1.02 9.42 -5.27
N GLU A 24 1.85 10.45 -5.23
CA GLU A 24 1.46 11.86 -5.42
C GLU A 24 0.31 12.28 -4.49
N CYS A 25 0.39 11.91 -3.23
CA CYS A 25 -0.63 12.23 -2.23
C CYS A 25 -0.05 12.68 -0.88
N ASP A 26 -0.91 13.16 0.01
CA ASP A 26 -0.49 13.55 1.35
C ASP A 26 -0.07 12.33 2.18
N GLN A 27 1.01 12.45 2.96
CA GLN A 27 1.43 11.43 3.91
C GLN A 27 0.31 11.06 4.90
N SER A 28 -0.50 12.03 5.31
CA SER A 28 -1.65 11.78 6.19
C SER A 28 -2.74 10.93 5.53
N LEU A 29 -2.91 11.03 4.21
CA LEU A 29 -3.84 10.22 3.43
C LEU A 29 -3.34 8.78 3.33
N TYR A 30 -2.06 8.60 2.98
CA TYR A 30 -1.44 7.27 2.97
C TYR A 30 -1.49 6.60 4.36
N SER A 31 -1.25 7.35 5.43
CA SER A 31 -1.39 6.87 6.80
C SER A 31 -2.81 6.38 7.13
N LYS A 32 -3.86 7.05 6.61
CA LYS A 32 -5.27 6.61 6.74
C LYS A 32 -5.55 5.34 5.96
N TYR A 33 -4.89 5.13 4.82
CA TYR A 33 -4.97 3.88 4.06
C TYR A 33 -4.42 2.72 4.89
N GLU A 34 -3.24 2.88 5.49
CA GLU A 34 -2.62 1.82 6.33
C GLU A 34 -3.47 1.43 7.54
N ARG A 35 -4.18 2.39 8.13
CA ARG A 35 -5.08 2.16 9.27
C ARG A 35 -6.49 1.68 8.87
N GLY A 36 -6.81 1.68 7.58
CA GLY A 36 -8.15 1.33 7.09
C GLY A 36 -9.22 2.40 7.39
N GLU A 37 -8.83 3.62 7.74
CA GLU A 37 -9.75 4.75 7.98
C GLU A 37 -10.27 5.36 6.67
N ARG A 38 -9.59 5.06 5.56
CA ARG A 38 -9.99 5.44 4.21
C ARG A 38 -9.87 4.24 3.28
N VAL A 39 -10.87 4.08 2.43
CA VAL A 39 -10.85 3.09 1.35
C VAL A 39 -9.71 3.44 0.40
N VAL A 40 -8.90 2.44 0.05
CA VAL A 40 -7.80 2.60 -0.88
C VAL A 40 -8.33 2.50 -2.31
N PRO A 41 -8.16 3.53 -3.16
CA PRO A 41 -8.56 3.47 -4.56
C PRO A 41 -7.84 2.34 -5.31
N LEU A 42 -8.50 1.74 -6.30
CA LEU A 42 -7.92 0.66 -7.11
C LEU A 42 -6.60 1.07 -7.77
N GLU A 43 -6.49 2.31 -8.24
CA GLU A 43 -5.28 2.87 -8.82
C GLU A 43 -4.10 2.87 -7.85
N VAL A 44 -4.35 3.17 -6.56
CA VAL A 44 -3.31 3.12 -5.53
C VAL A 44 -2.86 1.68 -5.29
N VAL A 45 -3.79 0.73 -5.21
CA VAL A 45 -3.45 -0.70 -5.09
C VAL A 45 -2.62 -1.16 -6.28
N PHE A 46 -2.98 -0.75 -7.50
CA PHE A 46 -2.22 -1.04 -8.71
C PHE A 46 -0.80 -0.47 -8.67
N LYS A 47 -0.64 0.82 -8.33
CA LYS A 47 0.68 1.46 -8.21
C LYS A 47 1.55 0.76 -7.17
N LEU A 48 0.99 0.41 -6.01
CA LEU A 48 1.73 -0.31 -4.97
C LEU A 48 2.10 -1.74 -5.40
N ALA A 49 1.26 -2.42 -6.18
CA ALA A 49 1.57 -3.74 -6.73
C ALA A 49 2.81 -3.69 -7.63
N ILE A 50 2.85 -2.70 -8.53
CA ILE A 50 3.99 -2.45 -9.40
C ILE A 50 5.23 -2.07 -8.59
N TYR A 51 5.10 -1.16 -7.63
CA TYR A 51 6.20 -0.68 -6.80
C TYR A 51 6.88 -1.81 -6.01
N TYR A 52 6.08 -2.62 -5.31
CA TYR A 52 6.58 -3.74 -4.49
C TYR A 52 6.82 -5.04 -5.26
N LYS A 53 6.62 -5.02 -6.59
CA LYS A 53 6.78 -6.16 -7.50
C LYS A 53 6.01 -7.39 -7.01
N THR A 54 4.71 -7.20 -6.74
CA THR A 54 3.81 -8.24 -6.22
C THR A 54 2.44 -8.14 -6.91
N SER A 55 1.60 -9.14 -6.73
CA SER A 55 0.23 -9.11 -7.23
C SER A 55 -0.70 -8.21 -6.40
N MET A 56 -1.76 -7.71 -7.03
CA MET A 56 -2.84 -7.02 -6.31
C MET A 56 -3.54 -7.95 -5.33
N ASP A 57 -3.70 -9.23 -5.70
CA ASP A 57 -4.30 -10.28 -4.87
C ASP A 57 -3.54 -10.46 -3.55
N TYR A 58 -2.20 -10.46 -3.61
CA TYR A 58 -1.36 -10.50 -2.41
C TYR A 58 -1.57 -9.24 -1.55
N LEU A 59 -1.58 -8.06 -2.16
CA LEU A 59 -1.76 -6.77 -1.48
C LEU A 59 -3.09 -6.67 -0.73
N VAL A 60 -4.17 -7.18 -1.33
CA VAL A 60 -5.52 -7.15 -0.73
C VAL A 60 -5.83 -8.35 0.16
N GLY A 61 -4.94 -9.34 0.23
CA GLY A 61 -5.07 -10.52 1.09
C GLY A 61 -5.95 -11.63 0.51
N LEU A 62 -6.09 -11.71 -0.82
CA LEU A 62 -6.79 -12.82 -1.51
C LEU A 62 -5.91 -14.07 -1.64
N THR A 63 -4.58 -13.92 -1.58
CA THR A 63 -3.61 -15.02 -1.65
C THR A 63 -2.39 -14.71 -0.78
N ASP A 64 -1.72 -15.74 -0.28
CA ASP A 64 -0.41 -15.62 0.41
C ASP A 64 0.77 -15.74 -0.56
N GLN A 65 0.51 -16.03 -1.83
CA GLN A 65 1.53 -16.06 -2.88
C GLN A 65 1.84 -14.63 -3.33
N ARG A 66 3.07 -14.18 -3.07
CA ARG A 66 3.55 -12.83 -3.39
C ARG A 66 3.69 -12.60 -4.89
#